data_AF-A0A2V3IF69-F1
#
_entry.id   AF-A0A2V3IF69-F1
#
_cell.length_a   1.000
_cell.length_b   1.000
_cell.length_c   1.000
_cell.angle_alpha   90.00
_cell.angle_beta   90.00
_cell.angle_gamma   90.00
#
_symmetry.space_group_name_H-M   'P 1'
#
loop_
_entity.id
_entity.type
_entity.pdbx_description
1 polymer ?
#
loop_
_entity_poly.entity_id
_entity_poly.type
_entity_poly.pdbx_seq_one_letter_code
_entity_poly.pdbx_strand_id
1 'polypeptide(L)'
;MLFDHGSAFGQLFINIAAISNVAVDRTGVEAHSSLAIGEHYHQPLRQTYRKIMAQYNNVEPDYALAASAKAMNDTLGPEGLVPSALVFGEFAQIHTRSEPPDQRETVASRAKVASSARTEMQKHMAKLRLDRALKQKTPAAADRTYQVGDKVLVRREKVVGSRIGEWMGAFTASAIVEAKNIVYIQDERISAAKPFGVAQFKR
;
A
#
# COMPACT_ATOMS: atom_id res chain seq x y z
N MET A 1 -1.86 -0.43 13.30
CA MET A 1 -1.06 -0.21 12.09
C MET A 1 -0.68 -1.55 11.51
N LEU A 2 -0.99 -1.77 10.22
CA LEU A 2 -0.69 -3.00 9.50
C LEU A 2 0.57 -2.82 8.66
N PHE A 3 1.51 -3.77 8.68
CA PHE A 3 2.73 -3.71 7.87
C PHE A 3 3.23 -5.12 7.46
N ASP A 4 4.21 -5.16 6.57
CA ASP A 4 4.75 -6.41 6.00
C ASP A 4 5.82 -7.07 6.89
N HIS A 5 6.54 -8.06 6.36
CA HIS A 5 7.63 -8.70 7.07
C HIS A 5 9.00 -8.07 6.77
N GLY A 6 9.03 -6.81 6.32
CA GLY A 6 10.24 -6.08 6.02
C GLY A 6 11.15 -5.93 7.24
N SER A 7 12.47 -5.98 7.03
CA SER A 7 13.47 -5.89 8.10
C SER A 7 13.40 -4.59 8.90
N ALA A 8 12.89 -3.51 8.29
CA ALA A 8 12.66 -2.22 8.95
C ALA A 8 11.58 -2.30 10.05
N PHE A 9 10.61 -3.23 9.95
CA PHE A 9 9.51 -3.39 10.91
C PHE A 9 9.80 -4.48 11.97
N GLY A 10 11.05 -4.55 12.40
CA GLY A 10 11.53 -5.47 13.43
C GLY A 10 11.09 -5.10 14.86
N GLN A 11 11.75 -5.69 15.85
CA GLN A 11 11.36 -5.55 17.25
C GLN A 11 11.41 -4.10 17.75
N LEU A 12 12.39 -3.31 17.30
CA LEU A 12 12.52 -1.90 17.68
C LEU A 12 11.27 -1.09 17.28
N PHE A 13 10.77 -1.29 16.06
CA PHE A 13 9.55 -0.63 15.57
C PHE A 13 8.34 -0.99 16.44
N ILE A 14 8.18 -2.28 16.78
CA ILE A 14 7.08 -2.76 17.64
C ILE A 14 7.17 -2.13 19.03
N ASN A 15 8.36 -2.06 19.61
CA ASN A 15 8.54 -1.47 20.93
C ASN A 15 8.20 0.04 20.93
N ILE A 16 8.62 0.78 19.90
CA ILE A 16 8.28 2.21 19.74
C ILE A 16 6.77 2.40 19.59
N ALA A 17 6.11 1.55 18.79
CA ALA A 17 4.67 1.59 18.63
C ALA A 17 3.94 1.30 19.95
N ALA A 18 4.40 0.33 20.73
CA ALA A 18 3.84 0.01 22.04
C ALA A 18 3.98 1.17 23.03
N ILE A 19 5.15 1.83 23.08
CA ILE A 19 5.35 3.04 23.90
C ILE A 19 4.42 4.17 23.46
N SER A 20 4.16 4.28 22.15
CA SER A 20 3.23 5.26 21.57
C SER A 20 1.76 4.86 21.69
N ASN A 21 1.45 3.76 22.38
CA ASN A 21 0.11 3.17 22.49
C ASN A 21 -0.57 2.91 21.13
N VAL A 22 0.24 2.55 20.12
CA VAL A 22 -0.23 2.20 18.78
C VAL A 22 -0.24 0.68 18.64
N ALA A 23 -1.44 0.11 18.49
CA ALA A 23 -1.59 -1.31 18.17
C ALA A 23 -0.98 -1.61 16.81
N VAL A 24 -0.21 -2.70 16.72
CA VAL A 24 0.54 -3.11 15.53
C VAL A 24 0.13 -4.52 15.12
N ASP A 25 -0.07 -4.73 13.82
CA ASP A 25 -0.38 -6.01 13.20
C ASP A 25 0.55 -6.28 12.00
N ARG A 26 0.93 -7.54 11.82
CA ARG A 26 1.70 -8.01 10.66
C ARG A 26 0.76 -8.68 9.64
N THR A 27 0.97 -8.43 8.35
CA THR A 27 0.26 -9.17 7.29
C THR A 27 0.70 -10.63 7.23
N GLY A 28 0.03 -11.46 6.45
CA GLY A 28 0.53 -12.79 6.11
C GLY A 28 1.90 -12.73 5.42
N VAL A 29 2.69 -13.80 5.54
CA VAL A 29 3.97 -13.94 4.83
C VAL A 29 3.69 -14.02 3.32
N GLU A 30 4.45 -13.25 2.53
CA GLU A 30 4.31 -13.18 1.06
C GLU A 30 2.91 -12.73 0.59
N ALA A 31 2.09 -12.14 1.47
CA ALA A 31 0.73 -11.70 1.18
C ALA A 31 0.71 -10.25 0.68
N HIS A 32 1.34 -9.99 -0.47
CA HIS A 32 1.47 -8.63 -1.05
C HIS A 32 0.11 -7.96 -1.32
N SER A 33 -0.93 -8.75 -1.56
CA SER A 33 -2.29 -8.25 -1.75
C SER A 33 -2.90 -7.63 -0.49
N SER A 34 -2.43 -7.99 0.71
CA SER A 34 -2.94 -7.47 1.98
C SER A 34 -2.56 -6.01 2.24
N LEU A 35 -1.46 -5.53 1.65
CA LEU A 35 -1.05 -4.12 1.69
C LEU A 35 -1.36 -3.36 0.38
N ALA A 36 -2.10 -4.00 -0.52
CA ALA A 36 -2.32 -3.50 -1.87
C ALA A 36 -2.87 -2.07 -1.90
N ILE A 37 -3.71 -1.69 -0.92
CA ILE A 37 -4.28 -0.33 -0.85
C ILE A 37 -3.15 0.71 -0.77
N GLY A 38 -2.18 0.55 0.14
CA GLY A 38 -1.05 1.47 0.25
C GLY A 38 -0.11 1.39 -0.96
N GLU A 39 0.19 0.17 -1.40
CA GLU A 39 1.08 -0.06 -2.54
C GLU A 39 0.57 0.53 -3.85
N HIS A 40 -0.75 0.54 -4.05
CA HIS A 40 -1.38 1.15 -5.23
C HIS A 40 -1.15 2.66 -5.33
N TYR A 41 -0.92 3.35 -4.22
CA TYR A 41 -0.63 4.80 -4.22
C TYR A 41 0.86 5.12 -4.43
N HIS A 42 1.77 4.16 -4.21
CA HIS A 42 3.20 4.37 -4.47
C HIS A 42 3.49 4.69 -5.94
N GLN A 43 2.82 3.99 -6.87
CA GLN A 43 3.06 4.19 -8.30
C GLN A 43 2.61 5.60 -8.77
N PRO A 44 1.36 6.06 -8.54
CA PRO A 44 0.94 7.41 -8.92
C PRO A 44 1.80 8.52 -8.28
N LEU A 45 2.17 8.37 -7.00
CA LEU A 45 3.04 9.31 -6.31
C LEU A 45 4.41 9.41 -7.00
N ARG A 46 5.04 8.27 -7.27
CA ARG A 46 6.35 8.19 -7.94
C ARG A 46 6.30 8.74 -9.36
N GLN A 47 5.24 8.44 -10.11
CA GLN A 47 5.08 8.92 -11.49
C GLN A 47 4.90 10.44 -11.52
N THR A 48 4.08 10.98 -10.63
CA THR A 48 3.86 12.42 -10.50
C THR A 48 5.14 13.15 -10.12
N TYR A 49 5.85 12.64 -9.09
CA TYR A 49 7.13 13.19 -8.66
C TYR A 49 8.16 13.22 -9.79
N ARG A 50 8.37 12.08 -10.47
CA ARG A 50 9.33 11.99 -11.58
C ARG A 50 8.99 12.92 -12.72
N LYS A 51 7.69 13.09 -13.01
CA LYS A 51 7.23 13.99 -14.07
C LYS A 51 7.48 15.45 -13.72
N ILE A 52 7.25 15.86 -12.46
CA ILE A 52 7.58 17.20 -11.99
C ILE A 52 9.09 17.45 -12.12
N MET A 53 9.91 16.53 -11.61
CA MET A 53 11.37 16.66 -11.67
C MET A 53 11.90 16.72 -13.10
N ALA A 54 11.25 16.04 -14.05
CA ALA A 54 11.62 16.08 -15.46
C ALA A 54 11.14 17.36 -16.18
N GLN A 55 10.03 17.95 -15.73
CA GLN A 55 9.42 19.13 -16.37
C GLN A 55 10.03 20.45 -15.86
N TYR A 56 10.55 20.46 -14.63
CA TYR A 56 11.06 21.66 -13.97
C TYR A 56 12.48 21.42 -13.45
N ASN A 57 13.48 22.04 -14.11
CA ASN A 57 14.90 21.83 -13.81
C ASN A 57 15.38 22.46 -12.49
N ASN A 58 14.64 23.44 -11.94
CA ASN A 58 15.02 24.21 -10.74
C ASN A 58 14.03 24.03 -9.58
N VAL A 59 13.42 22.85 -9.46
CA VAL A 59 12.53 22.53 -8.33
C VAL A 59 13.30 21.73 -7.30
N GLU A 60 13.19 22.17 -6.05
CA GLU A 60 13.72 21.43 -4.91
C GLU A 60 13.03 20.05 -4.80
N PRO A 61 13.78 18.95 -4.65
CA PRO A 61 13.22 17.60 -4.54
C PRO A 61 12.15 17.48 -3.45
N ASP A 62 12.37 18.12 -2.30
CA ASP A 62 11.45 18.08 -1.17
C ASP A 62 10.13 18.80 -1.49
N TYR A 63 10.19 19.94 -2.19
CA TYR A 63 9.00 20.62 -2.67
C TYR A 63 8.26 19.80 -3.73
N ALA A 64 8.96 19.16 -4.68
CA ALA A 64 8.33 18.29 -5.67
C ALA A 64 7.61 17.09 -5.01
N LEU A 65 8.22 16.51 -3.99
CA LEU A 65 7.61 15.42 -3.21
C LEU A 65 6.39 15.91 -2.44
N ALA A 66 6.50 17.05 -1.73
CA ALA A 66 5.39 17.65 -1.00
C ALA A 66 4.21 18.02 -1.92
N ALA A 67 4.50 18.61 -3.09
CA ALA A 67 3.50 18.93 -4.10
C ALA A 67 2.81 17.67 -4.66
N SER A 68 3.57 16.60 -4.89
CA SER A 68 3.04 15.32 -5.35
C SER A 68 2.17 14.64 -4.29
N ALA A 69 2.62 14.64 -3.03
CA ALA A 69 1.87 14.08 -1.90
C ALA A 69 0.57 14.86 -1.64
N LYS A 70 0.63 16.19 -1.71
CA LYS A 70 -0.60 16.99 -1.65
C LYS A 70 -1.52 16.68 -2.81
N ALA A 71 -1.00 16.66 -4.04
CA ALA A 71 -1.82 16.35 -5.21
C ALA A 71 -2.53 15.01 -5.03
N MET A 72 -1.85 14.00 -4.47
CA MET A 72 -2.44 12.71 -4.12
C MET A 72 -3.58 12.83 -3.11
N ASN A 73 -3.37 13.58 -2.02
CA ASN A 73 -4.36 13.74 -0.95
C ASN A 73 -5.57 14.57 -1.37
N ASP A 74 -5.40 15.54 -2.27
CA ASP A 74 -6.46 16.42 -2.77
C ASP A 74 -7.19 15.84 -4.00
N THR A 75 -6.69 14.76 -4.58
CA THR A 75 -7.30 14.15 -5.77
C THR A 75 -8.24 13.02 -5.38
N LEU A 76 -9.38 12.94 -6.06
CA LEU A 76 -10.30 11.82 -5.96
C LEU A 76 -9.57 10.51 -6.29
N GLY A 77 -9.43 9.61 -5.34
CA GLY A 77 -8.75 8.33 -5.51
C GLY A 77 -9.53 7.32 -6.38
N PRO A 78 -8.98 6.11 -6.57
CA PRO A 78 -9.65 4.98 -7.21
C PRO A 78 -10.94 4.54 -6.51
N GLU A 79 -11.07 4.81 -5.21
CA GLU A 79 -12.26 4.53 -4.41
C GLU A 79 -13.39 5.55 -4.62
N GLY A 80 -13.16 6.63 -5.37
CA GLY A 80 -14.11 7.74 -5.44
C GLY A 80 -14.13 8.60 -4.17
N LEU A 81 -13.04 8.60 -3.41
CA LEU A 81 -12.90 9.39 -2.17
C LEU A 81 -11.70 10.32 -2.25
N VAL A 82 -11.77 11.48 -1.58
CA VAL A 82 -10.67 12.46 -1.49
C VAL A 82 -10.07 12.40 -0.08
N PRO A 83 -8.80 11.98 0.09
CA PRO A 83 -8.20 11.84 1.41
C PRO A 83 -8.25 13.10 2.29
N SER A 84 -7.93 14.29 1.75
CA SER A 84 -7.96 15.53 2.53
C SER A 84 -9.36 15.90 3.00
N ALA A 85 -10.36 15.77 2.14
CA ALA A 85 -11.76 15.98 2.51
C ALA A 85 -12.24 14.97 3.56
N LEU A 86 -11.79 13.72 3.51
CA LEU A 86 -12.14 12.70 4.51
C LEU A 86 -11.54 12.98 5.89
N VAL A 87 -10.31 13.49 5.95
CA VAL A 87 -9.58 13.69 7.21
C VAL A 87 -9.94 15.03 7.85
N PHE A 88 -9.99 16.10 7.05
CA PHE A 88 -10.13 17.47 7.56
C PHE A 88 -11.51 18.07 7.27
N GLY A 89 -12.35 17.45 6.44
CA GLY A 89 -13.59 18.06 5.93
C GLY A 89 -13.36 19.13 4.87
N GLU A 90 -12.12 19.52 4.61
CA GLU A 90 -11.73 20.57 3.67
C GLU A 90 -10.38 20.30 2.99
N PHE A 91 -10.09 21.05 1.94
CA PHE A 91 -8.80 21.01 1.25
C PHE A 91 -7.79 21.90 1.95
N ALA A 92 -6.94 21.31 2.79
CA ALA A 92 -5.91 22.05 3.51
C ALA A 92 -5.01 22.87 2.55
N GLN A 93 -4.88 24.17 2.83
CA GLN A 93 -3.95 25.03 2.11
C GLN A 93 -2.50 24.65 2.51
N ILE A 94 -1.57 24.59 1.54
CA ILE A 94 -0.15 24.42 1.90
C ILE A 94 0.29 25.74 2.47
N HIS A 95 0.58 25.73 3.76
CA HIS A 95 1.34 26.78 4.40
C HIS A 95 2.78 26.27 4.50
N THR A 96 3.67 26.76 3.64
CA THR A 96 5.10 26.49 3.80
C THR A 96 5.55 27.23 5.06
N ARG A 97 5.97 26.50 6.09
CA ARG A 97 6.33 27.09 7.38
C ARG A 97 7.61 27.91 7.23
N SER A 98 7.52 29.20 7.54
CA SER A 98 8.62 30.15 7.78
C SER A 98 9.68 30.27 6.68
N GLU A 99 9.33 30.94 5.59
CA GLU A 99 10.29 31.68 4.77
C GLU A 99 9.79 33.15 4.72
N PRO A 100 10.69 34.15 4.59
CA PRO A 100 10.26 35.52 4.24
C PRO A 100 9.33 35.46 3.03
N PRO A 101 8.38 36.41 2.87
CA PRO A 101 7.43 36.37 1.77
C PRO A 101 8.18 36.13 0.47
N ASP A 102 7.94 34.96 -0.12
CA ASP A 102 8.59 34.54 -1.35
C ASP A 102 8.47 35.64 -2.39
N GLN A 103 9.52 35.83 -3.18
CA GLN A 103 9.41 36.68 -4.37
C GLN A 103 8.24 36.17 -5.22
N ARG A 104 7.47 37.10 -5.82
CA ARG A 104 6.26 36.75 -6.61
C ARG A 104 6.55 35.68 -7.68
N GLU A 105 7.75 35.69 -8.24
CA GLU A 105 8.23 34.71 -9.22
C GLU A 105 8.35 33.29 -8.62
N THR A 106 8.85 33.17 -7.39
CA THR A 106 8.93 31.91 -6.64
C THR A 106 7.54 31.37 -6.34
N VAL A 107 6.61 32.23 -5.90
CA VAL A 107 5.20 31.83 -5.65
C VAL A 107 4.53 31.34 -6.94
N ALA A 108 4.71 32.07 -8.04
CA ALA A 108 4.15 31.70 -9.33
C ALA A 108 4.73 30.37 -9.86
N SER A 109 6.04 30.16 -9.70
CA SER A 109 6.71 28.90 -10.04
C SER A 109 6.18 27.74 -9.21
N ARG A 110 6.11 27.91 -7.88
CA ARG A 110 5.55 26.93 -6.93
C ARG A 110 4.10 26.57 -7.27
N ALA A 111 3.26 27.57 -7.59
CA ALA A 111 1.87 27.36 -7.99
C ALA A 111 1.74 26.57 -9.30
N LYS A 112 2.62 26.85 -10.28
CA LYS A 112 2.67 26.14 -11.56
C LYS A 112 3.01 24.66 -11.35
N VAL A 113 4.02 24.36 -10.52
CA VAL A 113 4.41 23.00 -10.16
C VAL A 113 3.25 22.26 -9.46
N ALA A 114 2.60 22.90 -8.49
CA ALA A 114 1.46 22.30 -7.79
C ALA A 114 0.27 22.01 -8.73
N SER A 115 0.00 22.90 -9.68
CA SER A 115 -1.03 22.70 -10.71
C SER A 115 -0.69 21.51 -11.63
N SER A 116 0.57 21.41 -12.07
CA SER A 116 1.04 20.25 -12.85
C SER A 116 0.94 18.95 -12.07
N ALA A 117 1.33 18.95 -10.79
CA ALA A 117 1.22 17.80 -9.90
C ALA A 117 -0.22 17.29 -9.82
N ARG A 118 -1.18 18.21 -9.59
CA ARG A 118 -2.62 17.89 -9.54
C ARG A 118 -3.11 17.32 -10.86
N THR A 119 -2.78 17.95 -11.98
CA THR A 119 -3.21 17.51 -13.31
C THR A 119 -2.71 16.10 -13.61
N GLU A 120 -1.46 15.79 -13.28
CA GLU A 120 -0.87 14.47 -13.51
C GLU A 120 -1.46 13.42 -12.56
N MET A 121 -1.62 13.76 -11.28
CA MET A 121 -2.27 12.88 -10.32
C MET A 121 -3.70 12.53 -10.76
N GLN A 122 -4.47 13.50 -11.24
CA GLN A 122 -5.84 13.28 -11.76
C GLN A 122 -5.86 12.26 -12.91
N LYS A 123 -4.89 12.32 -13.84
CA LYS A 123 -4.78 11.34 -14.93
C LYS A 123 -4.51 9.93 -14.40
N HIS A 124 -3.58 9.80 -13.45
CA HIS A 124 -3.27 8.51 -12.83
C HIS A 124 -4.48 7.93 -12.09
N MET A 125 -5.17 8.75 -11.29
CA MET A 125 -6.34 8.31 -10.54
C MET A 125 -7.51 7.95 -11.46
N ALA A 126 -7.74 8.70 -12.54
CA ALA A 126 -8.76 8.37 -13.54
C ALA A 126 -8.49 7.01 -14.19
N LYS A 127 -7.23 6.74 -14.55
CA LYS A 127 -6.82 5.44 -15.08
C LYS A 127 -7.07 4.31 -14.08
N LEU A 128 -6.67 4.49 -12.82
CA LEU A 128 -6.91 3.49 -11.78
C LEU A 128 -8.40 3.20 -11.56
N ARG A 129 -9.26 4.23 -11.63
CA ARG A 129 -10.72 4.06 -11.57
C ARG A 129 -11.25 3.21 -12.73
N LEU A 130 -10.81 3.51 -13.95
CA LEU A 130 -11.19 2.74 -15.14
C LEU A 130 -10.71 1.29 -15.03
N ASP A 131 -9.44 1.08 -14.69
CA ASP A 131 -8.86 -0.26 -14.54
C ASP A 131 -9.60 -1.08 -13.48
N ARG A 132 -10.01 -0.45 -12.38
CA ARG A 132 -10.80 -1.10 -11.35
C ARG A 132 -12.21 -1.47 -11.83
N ALA A 133 -12.90 -0.52 -12.47
CA ALA A 133 -14.25 -0.76 -13.01
C ALA A 133 -14.25 -1.90 -14.02
N LEU A 134 -13.22 -1.99 -14.87
CA LEU A 134 -13.05 -3.10 -15.82
C LEU A 134 -12.71 -4.44 -15.12
N LYS A 135 -12.03 -4.39 -13.97
CA LYS A 135 -11.63 -5.57 -13.19
C LYS A 135 -12.71 -6.09 -12.24
N GLN A 136 -13.93 -5.57 -12.28
CA GLN A 136 -15.03 -5.95 -11.38
C GLN A 136 -15.60 -7.36 -11.66
N LYS A 137 -14.73 -8.37 -11.77
CA LYS A 137 -15.07 -9.79 -11.65
C LYS A 137 -14.71 -10.24 -10.24
N THR A 138 -15.69 -10.74 -9.50
CA THR A 138 -15.48 -11.37 -8.20
C THR A 138 -14.52 -12.55 -8.38
N PRO A 139 -13.40 -12.61 -7.62
CA PRO A 139 -12.53 -13.77 -7.70
C PRO A 139 -13.27 -15.00 -7.17
N ALA A 140 -13.20 -16.12 -7.91
CA ALA A 140 -13.86 -17.39 -7.56
C ALA A 140 -13.40 -17.99 -6.21
N ALA A 141 -12.38 -17.42 -5.59
CA ALA A 141 -11.87 -17.83 -4.28
C ALA A 141 -12.62 -17.18 -3.10
N ALA A 142 -13.49 -16.19 -3.33
CA ALA A 142 -14.23 -15.49 -2.26
C ALA A 142 -15.20 -16.40 -1.49
N ASP A 143 -15.65 -17.51 -2.09
CA ASP A 143 -16.60 -18.45 -1.47
C ASP A 143 -15.92 -19.60 -0.68
N ARG A 144 -14.59 -19.59 -0.52
CA ARG A 144 -13.88 -20.71 0.13
C ARG A 144 -13.63 -20.45 1.61
N THR A 145 -14.42 -21.08 2.46
CA THR A 145 -14.20 -21.15 3.92
C THR A 145 -13.29 -22.32 4.26
N TYR A 146 -12.25 -22.08 5.06
CA TYR A 146 -11.33 -23.10 5.57
C TYR A 146 -11.69 -23.45 7.02
N GLN A 147 -11.45 -24.68 7.44
CA GLN A 147 -11.65 -25.14 8.82
C GLN A 147 -10.31 -25.56 9.45
N VAL A 148 -10.21 -25.42 10.78
CA VAL A 148 -9.04 -25.90 11.53
C VAL A 148 -8.93 -27.41 11.34
N GLY A 149 -7.74 -27.89 10.98
CA GLY A 149 -7.50 -29.29 10.62
C GLY A 149 -7.54 -29.60 9.11
N ASP A 150 -7.97 -28.66 8.28
CA ASP A 150 -7.91 -28.83 6.82
C ASP A 150 -6.46 -29.02 6.34
N LYS A 151 -6.28 -29.95 5.40
CA LYS A 151 -5.03 -30.08 4.63
C LYS A 151 -5.02 -29.07 3.51
N VAL A 152 -4.03 -28.17 3.54
CA VAL A 152 -3.93 -27.07 2.59
C VAL A 152 -2.53 -27.03 1.96
N LEU A 153 -2.50 -26.71 0.67
CA LEU A 153 -1.30 -26.35 -0.06
C LEU A 153 -1.09 -24.85 0.02
N VAL A 154 0.15 -24.42 0.21
CA VAL A 154 0.55 -23.02 0.33
C VAL A 154 1.38 -22.63 -0.88
N ARG A 155 1.03 -21.54 -1.54
CA ARG A 155 1.88 -20.97 -2.57
C ARG A 155 3.06 -20.23 -1.94
N ARG A 156 4.29 -20.63 -2.30
CA ARG A 156 5.56 -20.01 -1.87
C ARG A 156 6.24 -19.33 -3.03
N GLU A 157 6.66 -18.08 -2.89
CA GLU A 157 7.28 -17.29 -3.97
C GLU A 157 8.73 -17.64 -4.30
N LYS A 158 9.30 -18.71 -3.72
CA LYS A 158 10.66 -19.15 -4.07
C LYS A 158 10.79 -19.37 -5.58
N VAL A 159 11.89 -18.86 -6.14
CA VAL A 159 12.25 -19.11 -7.54
C VAL A 159 12.86 -20.50 -7.63
N VAL A 160 12.17 -21.41 -8.32
CA VAL A 160 12.71 -22.73 -8.67
C VAL A 160 12.87 -22.78 -10.18
N GLY A 161 14.12 -22.74 -10.64
CA GLY A 161 14.44 -22.63 -12.06
C GLY A 161 13.92 -21.31 -12.66
N SER A 162 13.06 -21.40 -13.69
CA SER A 162 12.49 -20.24 -14.40
C SER A 162 11.06 -19.87 -13.96
N ARG A 163 10.48 -20.56 -12.95
CA ARG A 163 9.12 -20.32 -12.48
C ARG A 163 9.14 -19.63 -11.10
N ILE A 164 8.27 -18.63 -10.94
CA ILE A 164 8.02 -17.96 -9.66
C ILE A 164 6.78 -18.60 -9.04
N GLY A 165 6.95 -19.22 -7.87
CA GLY A 165 5.83 -19.76 -7.13
C GLY A 165 5.69 -21.28 -7.24
N GLU A 166 5.78 -21.98 -6.12
CA GLU A 166 5.44 -23.40 -6.01
C GLU A 166 4.36 -23.63 -4.96
N TRP A 167 3.48 -24.60 -5.20
CA TRP A 167 2.54 -25.09 -4.20
C TRP A 167 3.25 -26.11 -3.32
N MET A 168 3.40 -25.78 -2.04
CA MET A 168 4.08 -26.60 -1.04
C MET A 168 3.05 -27.17 -0.05
N GLY A 169 3.25 -28.42 0.38
CA GLY A 169 2.40 -29.06 1.39
C GLY A 169 2.28 -30.58 1.18
N ALA A 170 1.29 -31.25 1.77
CA ALA A 170 0.16 -30.71 2.52
C ALA A 170 0.54 -30.28 3.95
N PHE A 171 0.08 -29.09 4.35
CA PHE A 171 0.19 -28.64 5.74
C PHE A 171 -1.18 -28.62 6.41
N THR A 172 -1.20 -28.72 7.74
CA THR A 172 -2.42 -28.67 8.53
C THR A 172 -2.68 -27.24 9.00
N ALA A 173 -3.89 -26.73 8.75
CA ALA A 173 -4.33 -25.45 9.29
C ALA A 173 -4.51 -25.54 10.82
N SER A 174 -3.71 -24.79 11.58
CA SER A 174 -3.72 -24.84 13.06
C SER A 174 -4.63 -23.80 13.70
N ALA A 175 -4.77 -22.63 13.09
CA ALA A 175 -5.69 -21.58 13.52
C ALA A 175 -6.13 -20.73 12.33
N ILE A 176 -7.36 -20.21 12.38
CA ILE A 176 -7.94 -19.38 11.33
C ILE A 176 -8.44 -18.09 11.95
N VAL A 177 -8.00 -16.97 11.41
CA VAL A 177 -8.48 -15.63 11.78
C VAL A 177 -9.28 -15.11 10.61
N GLU A 178 -10.58 -15.46 10.60
CA GLU A 178 -11.52 -15.11 9.51
C GLU A 178 -11.59 -13.60 9.29
N ALA A 179 -11.64 -12.82 10.38
CA ALA A 179 -11.68 -11.35 10.31
C ALA A 179 -10.47 -10.72 9.58
N LYS A 180 -9.33 -11.43 9.51
CA LYS A 180 -8.10 -10.95 8.84
C LYS A 180 -7.78 -11.76 7.57
N ASN A 181 -8.58 -12.76 7.20
CA ASN A 181 -8.27 -13.72 6.14
C ASN A 181 -6.85 -14.31 6.27
N ILE A 182 -6.45 -14.68 7.49
CA ILE A 182 -5.15 -15.29 7.79
C ILE A 182 -5.36 -16.71 8.30
N VAL A 183 -4.59 -17.66 7.77
CA VAL A 183 -4.52 -19.03 8.26
C VAL A 183 -3.11 -19.28 8.79
N TYR A 184 -3.03 -19.79 10.01
CA TYR A 184 -1.80 -20.26 10.63
C TYR A 184 -1.54 -21.70 10.25
N ILE A 185 -0.30 -21.97 9.92
CA ILE A 185 0.12 -23.28 9.46
C ILE A 185 1.21 -23.81 10.37
N GLN A 186 1.04 -25.05 10.81
CA GLN A 186 2.07 -25.80 11.50
C GLN A 186 2.83 -26.64 10.47
N ASP A 187 4.14 -26.44 10.40
CA ASP A 187 5.04 -27.25 9.58
C ASP A 187 5.81 -28.15 10.55
N GLU A 188 5.79 -29.47 10.35
CA GLU A 188 6.49 -30.44 11.21
C GLU A 188 8.01 -30.16 11.28
N ARG A 189 8.56 -29.41 10.31
CA ARG A 189 9.98 -29.02 10.25
C ARG A 189 10.26 -27.63 10.85
N ILE A 190 9.24 -26.84 11.16
CA ILE A 190 9.39 -25.47 11.68
C ILE A 190 8.60 -25.38 12.99
N SER A 191 9.30 -25.21 14.10
CA SER A 191 8.74 -25.23 15.46
C SER A 191 7.65 -24.18 15.75
N ALA A 192 7.49 -23.17 14.90
CA ALA A 192 6.52 -22.08 15.08
C ALA A 192 5.55 -21.96 13.90
N ALA A 193 4.26 -21.84 14.21
CA ALA A 193 3.22 -21.64 13.21
C ALA A 193 3.38 -20.28 12.51
N LYS A 194 3.27 -20.26 11.18
CA LYS A 194 3.44 -19.05 10.36
C LYS A 194 2.10 -18.57 9.77
N PRO A 195 1.84 -17.25 9.75
CA PRO A 195 0.61 -16.70 9.18
C PRO A 195 0.72 -16.56 7.65
N PHE A 196 -0.27 -17.05 6.92
CA PHE A 196 -0.40 -16.90 5.46
C PHE A 196 -1.78 -16.37 5.08
N GLY A 197 -1.89 -15.69 3.94
CA GLY A 197 -3.16 -15.16 3.45
C GLY A 197 -4.03 -16.25 2.81
N VAL A 198 -5.34 -16.18 3.01
CA VAL A 198 -6.34 -17.15 2.48
C VAL A 198 -6.23 -17.36 0.95
N ALA A 199 -5.85 -16.32 0.20
CA ALA A 199 -5.66 -16.38 -1.25
C ALA A 199 -4.43 -17.21 -1.70
N GLN A 200 -3.54 -17.57 -0.77
CA GLN A 200 -2.35 -18.38 -1.04
C GLN A 200 -2.61 -19.88 -0.81
N PHE A 201 -3.86 -20.28 -0.60
CA PHE A 201 -4.23 -21.66 -0.29
C PHE A 201 -4.99 -22.38 -1.40
N LYS A 202 -4.80 -23.70 -1.45
CA LYS A 202 -5.55 -24.64 -2.28
C LYS A 202 -5.82 -25.93 -1.49
N ARG A 203 -7.05 -26.44 -1.54
CA ARG A 203 -7.42 -27.80 -1.14
C ARG A 203 -7.08 -28.79 -2.25
#